data_AF-K9SE46-F1
#
_entry.id   AF-K9SE46-F1
#
_cell.length_a   1.000
_cell.length_b   1.000
_cell.length_c   1.000
_cell.angle_alpha   90.00
_cell.angle_beta   90.00
_cell.angle_gamma   90.00
#
_symmetry.space_group_name_H-M   'P 1'
#
loop_
_entity.id
_entity.type
_entity.pdbx_description
1 polymer ?
#
loop_
_entity_poly.entity_id
_entity_poly.type
_entity_poly.pdbx_seq_one_letter_code
_entity_poly.pdbx_strand_id
1 'polypeptide(L)'
;MSQLYVGVVRWVVQDIGYLNTFWAWANHRGEAIHRMLGAAKRQKIHNPLVNRLDPFDPENLRADVLTDDYGITFYSEKAYSFVPGYSYKFPYGIVPSCIEGDNEPDDIEPGWNVSVNADGLLDLTAVVEAKELLEIYGHLISLLPSIRVFWIRIVEDWEKYGQEQIFANESLNTPQLILDFIKGHSIDILQNGHLVLTCFSDVGATNLNLSDHKYIEALSYDKDVIAKLCLHLNDCGIGKLDDLLTINDRIHHWHYRHPAGKGRTDLINMLQNEGFVERFL
;
A
#
# COMPACT_ATOMS: atom_id res chain seq x y z
N MET A 1 -9.59 -21.77 -3.62
CA MET A 1 -8.58 -22.86 -3.63
C MET A 1 -7.29 -22.27 -3.10
N SER A 2 -6.56 -23.03 -2.30
CA SER A 2 -5.23 -22.61 -1.84
C SER A 2 -4.25 -22.62 -3.02
N GLN A 3 -3.40 -21.61 -3.10
CA GLN A 3 -2.33 -21.45 -4.08
C GLN A 3 -0.99 -21.36 -3.36
N LEU A 4 0.08 -21.85 -3.99
CA LEU A 4 1.42 -21.71 -3.45
C LEU A 4 1.99 -20.35 -3.89
N TYR A 5 2.60 -19.64 -2.96
CA TYR A 5 3.30 -18.39 -3.22
C TYR A 5 4.77 -18.54 -2.84
N VAL A 6 5.65 -17.86 -3.56
CA VAL A 6 7.06 -17.69 -3.21
C VAL A 6 7.28 -16.26 -2.75
N GLY A 7 8.12 -16.07 -1.74
CA GLY A 7 8.48 -14.74 -1.25
C GLY A 7 9.94 -14.68 -0.80
N VAL A 8 10.55 -13.51 -1.00
CA VAL A 8 11.89 -13.21 -0.50
C VAL A 8 11.74 -12.52 0.84
N VAL A 9 12.13 -13.19 1.92
CA VAL A 9 12.11 -12.62 3.27
C VAL A 9 13.48 -12.03 3.58
N ARG A 10 13.47 -10.75 3.95
CA ARG A 10 14.65 -9.96 4.34
C ARG A 10 14.62 -9.65 5.82
N TRP A 11 15.80 -9.59 6.45
CA TRP A 11 15.99 -9.03 7.79
C TRP A 11 17.40 -8.43 7.94
N VAL A 12 17.63 -7.69 9.02
CA VAL A 12 18.92 -7.05 9.30
C VAL A 12 19.36 -7.39 10.73
N VAL A 13 20.63 -7.75 10.90
CA VAL A 13 21.28 -7.99 12.20
C VAL A 13 22.62 -7.27 12.21
N GLN A 14 22.83 -6.34 13.16
CA GLN A 14 24.10 -5.62 13.36
C GLN A 14 24.68 -5.09 12.03
N ASP A 15 23.86 -4.35 11.28
CA ASP A 15 24.21 -3.73 10.00
C ASP A 15 24.53 -4.70 8.84
N ILE A 16 24.22 -6.00 9.00
CA ILE A 16 24.28 -6.99 7.92
C ILE A 16 22.86 -7.37 7.52
N GLY A 17 22.56 -7.21 6.24
CA GLY A 17 21.32 -7.65 5.63
C GLY A 17 21.37 -9.14 5.30
N TYR A 18 20.23 -9.81 5.41
CA TYR A 18 20.06 -11.20 5.02
C TYR A 18 18.79 -11.36 4.20
N LEU A 19 18.82 -12.30 3.26
CA LEU A 19 17.67 -12.71 2.46
C LEU A 19 17.58 -14.24 2.41
N ASN A 20 16.35 -14.75 2.48
CA ASN A 20 16.04 -16.16 2.31
C ASN A 20 14.70 -16.31 1.58
N THR A 21 14.58 -17.34 0.76
CA THR A 21 13.35 -17.66 0.03
C THR A 21 12.43 -18.52 0.88
N PHE A 22 11.17 -18.09 0.96
CA PHE A 22 10.09 -18.80 1.62
C PHE A 22 8.99 -19.14 0.60
N TRP A 23 8.25 -20.20 0.86
CA TRP A 23 7.04 -20.56 0.15
C TRP A 23 5.91 -20.80 1.14
N ALA A 24 4.69 -20.42 0.79
CA ALA A 24 3.53 -20.69 1.64
C ALA A 24 2.30 -21.00 0.81
N TRP A 25 1.62 -22.10 1.15
CA TRP A 25 0.25 -22.32 0.71
C TRP A 25 -0.66 -21.29 1.37
N ALA A 26 -1.54 -20.63 0.61
CA ALA A 26 -2.49 -19.65 1.13
C ALA A 26 -3.67 -19.45 0.19
N ASN A 27 -4.79 -18.94 0.70
CA ASN A 27 -5.93 -18.57 -0.14
C ASN A 27 -5.71 -17.25 -0.87
N HIS A 28 -4.90 -16.35 -0.31
CA HIS A 28 -4.54 -15.06 -0.91
C HIS A 28 -3.17 -14.57 -0.42
N ARG A 29 -2.60 -13.59 -1.14
CA ARG A 29 -1.24 -13.04 -0.92
C ARG A 29 -0.98 -12.58 0.51
N GLY A 30 -1.92 -11.84 1.11
CA GLY A 30 -1.76 -11.38 2.50
C GLY A 30 -1.61 -12.51 3.51
N GLU A 31 -2.32 -13.63 3.32
CA GLU A 31 -2.19 -14.81 4.16
C GLU A 31 -0.85 -15.51 3.94
N ALA A 32 -0.37 -15.59 2.70
CA ALA A 32 0.96 -16.12 2.39
C ALA A 32 2.05 -15.31 3.11
N ILE A 33 2.02 -13.98 3.01
CA ILE A 33 2.96 -13.07 3.68
C ILE A 33 2.97 -13.34 5.19
N HIS A 34 1.81 -13.40 5.84
CA HIS A 34 1.73 -13.66 7.28
C HIS A 34 2.26 -15.03 7.68
N ARG A 35 2.00 -16.08 6.88
CA ARG A 35 2.54 -17.42 7.12
C ARG A 35 4.06 -17.43 7.02
N MET A 36 4.64 -16.81 5.98
CA MET A 36 6.08 -16.67 5.79
C MET A 36 6.74 -15.91 6.95
N LEU A 37 6.18 -14.75 7.34
CA LEU A 37 6.69 -13.97 8.46
C LEU A 37 6.57 -14.72 9.80
N GLY A 38 5.49 -15.50 9.98
CA GLY A 38 5.30 -16.36 11.14
C GLY A 38 6.35 -17.46 11.24
N ALA A 39 6.67 -18.13 10.11
CA ALA A 39 7.72 -19.14 10.05
C ALA A 39 9.11 -18.54 10.31
N ALA A 40 9.42 -17.37 9.73
CA ALA A 40 10.67 -16.65 9.99
C ALA A 40 10.83 -16.32 11.49
N LYS A 41 9.77 -15.84 12.15
CA LYS A 41 9.78 -15.56 13.59
C LYS A 41 9.99 -16.82 14.44
N ARG A 42 9.43 -17.97 14.05
CA ARG A 42 9.68 -19.27 14.72
C ARG A 42 11.15 -19.70 14.62
N GLN A 43 11.83 -19.32 13.54
CA GLN A 43 13.28 -19.48 13.37
C GLN A 43 14.10 -18.40 14.10
N LYS A 44 13.47 -17.61 14.97
CA LYS A 44 14.10 -16.52 15.74
C LYS A 44 14.67 -15.40 14.86
N ILE A 45 14.15 -15.24 13.63
CA ILE A 45 14.44 -14.08 12.81
C ILE A 45 13.67 -12.88 13.37
N HIS A 46 14.39 -11.82 13.72
CA HIS A 46 13.81 -10.59 14.27
C HIS A 46 13.48 -9.61 13.15
N ASN A 47 12.31 -8.97 13.26
CA ASN A 47 11.79 -7.98 12.29
C ASN A 47 11.88 -8.41 10.82
N PRO A 48 11.45 -9.64 10.45
CA PRO A 48 11.44 -10.06 9.06
C PRO A 48 10.44 -9.22 8.24
N LEU A 49 10.77 -9.00 6.97
CA LEU A 49 9.93 -8.35 5.98
C LEU A 49 9.87 -9.22 4.72
N VAL A 50 8.70 -9.41 4.14
CA VAL A 50 8.59 -9.97 2.78
C VAL A 50 8.87 -8.85 1.80
N ASN A 51 10.01 -8.92 1.12
CA ASN A 51 10.52 -7.90 0.21
C ASN A 51 10.01 -8.06 -1.23
N ARG A 52 9.72 -9.31 -1.63
CA ARG A 52 9.17 -9.69 -2.94
C ARG A 52 8.20 -10.86 -2.75
N LEU A 53 7.17 -10.97 -3.59
CA LEU A 53 6.19 -12.06 -3.55
C LEU A 53 5.64 -12.37 -4.93
N ASP A 54 5.46 -13.66 -5.28
CA ASP A 54 4.72 -14.09 -6.47
C ASP A 54 3.91 -15.36 -6.24
N PRO A 55 2.85 -15.59 -7.04
CA PRO A 55 2.34 -16.92 -7.31
C PRO A 55 3.46 -17.88 -7.73
N PHE A 56 3.43 -19.11 -7.23
CA PHE A 56 4.45 -20.11 -7.54
C PHE A 56 3.81 -21.42 -7.97
N ASP A 57 4.38 -22.04 -9.01
CA ASP A 57 3.99 -23.36 -9.47
C ASP A 57 4.59 -24.44 -8.56
N PRO A 58 3.76 -25.24 -7.84
CA PRO A 58 4.23 -26.28 -6.95
C PRO A 58 5.13 -27.34 -7.61
N GLU A 59 5.00 -27.56 -8.92
CA GLU A 59 5.84 -28.51 -9.65
C GLU A 59 7.32 -28.07 -9.69
N ASN A 60 7.57 -26.78 -9.52
CA ASN A 60 8.91 -26.19 -9.48
C ASN A 60 9.50 -26.08 -8.07
N LEU A 61 8.80 -26.58 -7.04
CA LEU A 61 9.31 -26.53 -5.68
C LEU A 61 10.50 -27.49 -5.55
N ARG A 62 11.63 -26.96 -5.09
CA ARG A 62 12.84 -27.77 -4.92
C ARG A 62 12.64 -28.84 -3.84
N ALA A 63 13.26 -30.01 -4.03
CA ALA A 63 13.16 -31.11 -3.07
C ALA A 63 13.93 -30.86 -1.76
N ASP A 64 14.88 -29.92 -1.74
CA ASP A 64 15.76 -29.60 -0.62
C ASP A 64 15.30 -28.42 0.24
N VAL A 65 14.00 -28.11 0.24
CA VAL A 65 13.42 -27.09 1.13
C VAL A 65 13.15 -27.65 2.52
N LEU A 66 13.36 -26.83 3.54
CA LEU A 66 12.92 -27.12 4.90
C LEU A 66 11.44 -26.77 5.02
N THR A 67 10.74 -27.48 5.89
CA THR A 67 9.32 -27.26 6.16
C THR A 67 9.11 -26.78 7.59
N ASP A 68 8.05 -26.02 7.83
CA ASP A 68 7.60 -25.75 9.19
C ASP A 68 6.86 -26.95 9.78
N ASP A 69 6.63 -26.92 11.10
CA ASP A 69 5.98 -28.02 11.83
C ASP A 69 4.57 -28.35 11.34
N TYR A 70 3.97 -27.47 10.53
CA TYR A 70 2.61 -27.60 10.00
C TYR A 70 2.57 -28.07 8.55
N GLY A 71 3.70 -28.16 7.85
CA GLY A 71 3.75 -28.59 6.44
C GLY A 71 3.13 -27.58 5.47
N ILE A 72 3.00 -26.31 5.89
CA ILE A 72 2.27 -25.27 5.16
C ILE A 72 3.22 -24.20 4.62
N THR A 73 4.34 -24.00 5.33
CA THR A 73 5.37 -23.03 4.95
C THR A 73 6.68 -23.76 4.72
N PHE A 74 7.34 -23.46 3.61
CA PHE A 74 8.65 -23.98 3.25
C PHE A 74 9.65 -22.84 3.21
N TYR A 75 10.93 -23.13 3.40
CA TYR A 75 11.99 -22.14 3.32
C TYR A 75 13.31 -22.80 2.92
N SER A 76 14.16 -22.03 2.26
CA SER A 76 15.44 -22.57 1.82
C SER A 76 16.39 -22.70 3.02
N GLU A 77 17.24 -23.73 3.00
CA GLU A 77 18.25 -23.96 4.04
C GLU A 77 19.30 -22.85 4.07
N LYS A 78 19.58 -22.23 2.92
CA LYS A 78 20.62 -21.22 2.77
C LYS A 78 20.05 -19.81 2.78
N ALA A 79 20.53 -18.98 3.71
CA ALA A 79 20.36 -17.54 3.63
C ALA A 79 21.59 -16.90 2.96
N TYR A 80 21.38 -15.79 2.25
CA TYR A 80 22.45 -14.97 1.68
C TYR A 80 22.57 -13.68 2.48
N SER A 81 23.80 -13.20 2.69
CA SER A 81 24.08 -11.93 3.36
C SER A 81 24.49 -10.86 2.35
N PHE A 82 24.24 -9.61 2.70
CA PHE A 82 24.61 -8.43 1.92
C PHE A 82 24.83 -7.22 2.83
N VAL A 83 25.52 -6.20 2.32
CA VAL A 83 25.62 -4.90 2.99
C VAL A 83 24.33 -4.14 2.72
N PRO A 84 23.49 -3.86 3.73
CA PRO A 84 22.20 -3.23 3.51
C PRO A 84 22.37 -1.75 3.15
N GLY A 85 21.84 -1.36 1.99
CA GLY A 85 21.60 0.05 1.66
C GLY A 85 20.27 0.55 2.21
N TYR A 86 19.98 1.83 1.94
CA TYR A 86 18.60 2.33 2.04
C TYR A 86 17.70 1.52 1.10
N SER A 87 16.46 1.31 1.52
CA SER A 87 15.47 0.56 0.76
C SER A 87 14.11 0.97 1.27
N TYR A 88 13.32 1.51 0.35
CA TYR A 88 12.00 2.02 0.65
C TYR A 88 11.10 0.91 1.21
N LYS A 89 10.42 1.21 2.31
CA LYS A 89 9.49 0.27 2.92
C LYS A 89 8.09 0.55 2.41
N PHE A 90 7.64 -0.31 1.50
CA PHE A 90 6.28 -0.27 0.98
C PHE A 90 5.26 -0.29 2.13
N PRO A 91 4.26 0.60 2.08
CA PRO A 91 3.14 0.54 2.99
C PRO A 91 2.36 -0.76 2.83
N TYR A 92 1.66 -1.16 3.89
CA TYR A 92 0.87 -2.39 3.87
C TYR A 92 -0.17 -2.34 2.76
N GLY A 93 -0.25 -3.43 2.00
CA GLY A 93 -1.23 -3.63 0.93
C GLY A 93 -0.60 -3.74 -0.44
N ILE A 94 0.68 -3.40 -0.57
CA ILE A 94 1.45 -3.53 -1.80
C ILE A 94 2.76 -4.27 -1.51
N VAL A 95 3.09 -5.24 -2.37
CA VAL A 95 4.35 -5.99 -2.31
C VAL A 95 4.92 -6.09 -3.71
N PRO A 96 6.21 -5.79 -3.93
CA PRO A 96 6.79 -5.95 -5.25
C PRO A 96 6.88 -7.42 -5.67
N SER A 97 6.85 -7.65 -6.98
CA SER A 97 7.04 -8.96 -7.61
C SER A 97 8.53 -9.26 -7.79
N CYS A 98 8.89 -10.54 -7.89
CA CYS A 98 10.21 -10.98 -8.33
C CYS A 98 10.40 -10.85 -9.85
N ILE A 99 9.37 -10.44 -10.59
CA ILE A 99 9.45 -10.11 -12.02
C ILE A 99 10.18 -8.77 -12.16
N GLU A 100 11.25 -8.76 -12.94
CA GLU A 100 12.02 -7.55 -13.27
C GLU A 100 11.15 -6.55 -14.06
N GLY A 101 11.16 -5.30 -13.62
CA GLY A 101 10.52 -4.18 -14.30
C GLY A 101 11.56 -3.27 -14.98
N ASP A 102 11.12 -2.11 -15.46
CA ASP A 102 12.06 -1.11 -16.01
C ASP A 102 12.79 -0.35 -14.89
N ASN A 103 12.18 -0.28 -13.70
CA ASN A 103 12.76 0.25 -12.48
C ASN A 103 12.67 -0.81 -11.38
N GLU A 104 13.53 -0.70 -10.37
CA GLU A 104 13.51 -1.56 -9.20
C GLU A 104 12.77 -0.91 -8.04
N PRO A 105 12.11 -1.70 -7.18
CA PRO A 105 11.51 -1.22 -5.93
C PRO A 105 12.46 -0.45 -5.00
N ASP A 106 13.76 -0.73 -5.10
CA ASP A 106 14.79 -0.06 -4.30
C ASP A 106 15.19 1.32 -4.85
N ASP A 107 14.73 1.68 -6.07
CA ASP A 107 14.93 3.02 -6.67
C ASP A 107 13.93 4.06 -6.16
N ILE A 108 12.88 3.62 -5.45
CA ILE A 108 11.90 4.54 -4.86
C ILE A 108 12.52 5.24 -3.65
N GLU A 109 12.37 6.57 -3.60
CA GLU A 109 12.74 7.39 -2.45
C GLU A 109 11.55 8.26 -2.00
N PRO A 110 11.38 8.50 -0.69
CA PRO A 110 10.38 9.43 -0.18
C PRO A 110 10.63 10.85 -0.70
N GLY A 111 9.57 11.49 -1.19
CA GLY A 111 9.65 12.79 -1.81
C GLY A 111 8.32 13.23 -2.40
N TRP A 112 8.28 14.43 -2.95
CA TRP A 112 7.10 14.92 -3.67
C TRP A 112 7.47 15.65 -4.96
N ASN A 113 6.53 15.68 -5.91
CA ASN A 113 6.64 16.46 -7.13
C ASN A 113 5.27 17.04 -7.51
N VAL A 114 5.27 18.12 -8.28
CA VAL A 114 4.07 18.73 -8.84
C VAL A 114 4.21 18.79 -10.36
N SER A 115 3.24 18.21 -11.06
CA SER A 115 3.09 18.36 -12.50
C SER A 115 1.85 19.19 -12.82
N VAL A 116 1.76 19.69 -14.06
CA VAL A 116 0.61 20.42 -14.58
C VAL A 116 0.20 19.78 -15.89
N ASN A 117 -1.06 19.37 -16.01
CA ASN A 117 -1.56 18.81 -17.25
C ASN A 117 -1.95 19.91 -18.27
N ALA A 118 -2.36 19.51 -19.48
CA ALA A 118 -2.72 20.44 -20.54
C ALA A 118 -3.93 21.35 -20.20
N ASP A 119 -4.82 20.90 -19.32
CA ASP A 119 -6.00 21.64 -18.87
C ASP A 119 -5.71 22.56 -17.68
N GLY A 120 -4.45 22.61 -17.22
CA GLY A 120 -4.03 23.42 -16.08
C GLY A 120 -4.35 22.80 -14.71
N LEU A 121 -4.76 21.52 -14.67
CA LEU A 121 -4.88 20.77 -13.42
C LEU A 121 -3.48 20.53 -12.85
N LEU A 122 -3.29 20.89 -11.59
CA LEU A 122 -2.09 20.57 -10.82
C LEU A 122 -2.24 19.18 -10.24
N ASP A 123 -1.17 18.40 -10.34
CA ASP A 123 -1.07 17.06 -9.78
C ASP A 123 0.16 17.02 -8.87
N LEU A 124 -0.08 17.07 -7.57
CA LEU A 124 0.92 16.84 -6.53
C LEU A 124 0.93 15.35 -6.19
N THR A 125 2.05 14.68 -6.42
CA THR A 125 2.29 13.30 -5.96
C THR A 125 3.32 13.31 -4.83
N ALA A 126 3.07 12.56 -3.76
CA ALA A 126 3.97 12.40 -2.63
C ALA A 126 4.11 10.93 -2.22
N VAL A 127 5.36 10.46 -2.21
CA VAL A 127 5.77 9.15 -1.71
C VAL A 127 6.34 9.32 -0.32
N VAL A 128 5.86 8.53 0.64
CA VAL A 128 6.21 8.65 2.06
C VAL A 128 6.40 7.28 2.68
N GLU A 129 7.21 7.18 3.73
CA GLU A 129 7.46 5.91 4.39
C GLU A 129 6.18 5.29 4.99
N ALA A 130 6.10 3.95 4.97
CA ALA A 130 4.96 3.20 5.52
C ALA A 130 4.53 3.62 6.93
N LYS A 131 5.50 3.96 7.80
CA LYS A 131 5.27 4.34 9.19
C LYS A 131 4.66 5.76 9.33
N GLU A 132 4.83 6.62 8.32
CA GLU A 132 4.44 8.05 8.35
C GLU A 132 3.19 8.32 7.49
N LEU A 133 2.81 7.36 6.63
CA LEU A 133 1.72 7.50 5.65
C LEU A 133 0.42 8.06 6.22
N LEU A 134 -0.13 7.45 7.28
CA LEU A 134 -1.40 7.89 7.85
C LEU A 134 -1.30 9.26 8.53
N GLU A 135 -0.17 9.55 9.18
CA GLU A 135 0.07 10.81 9.86
C GLU A 135 0.14 11.97 8.85
N ILE A 136 0.97 11.81 7.82
CA ILE A 136 1.13 12.81 6.77
C ILE A 136 -0.19 13.01 6.02
N TYR A 137 -0.85 11.92 5.61
CA TYR A 137 -2.14 12.00 4.93
C TYR A 137 -3.17 12.75 5.79
N GLY A 138 -3.23 12.49 7.11
CA GLY A 138 -4.12 13.19 8.02
C GLY A 138 -3.83 14.67 8.19
N HIS A 139 -2.55 15.07 8.22
CA HIS A 139 -2.18 16.48 8.22
C HIS A 139 -2.58 17.15 6.91
N LEU A 140 -2.37 16.52 5.76
CA LEU A 140 -2.76 17.07 4.46
C LEU A 140 -4.30 17.21 4.33
N ILE A 141 -5.07 16.25 4.84
CA ILE A 141 -6.54 16.38 4.93
C ILE A 141 -6.91 17.62 5.76
N SER A 142 -6.20 17.88 6.86
CA SER A 142 -6.45 19.01 7.75
C SER A 142 -6.13 20.38 7.12
N LEU A 143 -5.40 20.39 6.00
CA LEU A 143 -5.09 21.60 5.24
C LEU A 143 -6.12 21.90 4.14
N LEU A 144 -7.02 20.97 3.84
CA LEU A 144 -8.11 21.22 2.89
C LEU A 144 -9.05 22.28 3.46
N PRO A 145 -9.43 23.32 2.67
CA PRO A 145 -10.27 24.41 3.17
C PRO A 145 -11.65 23.96 3.65
N SER A 146 -12.18 22.93 3.00
CA SER A 146 -13.43 22.25 3.33
C SER A 146 -13.36 20.83 2.78
N ILE A 147 -14.13 19.92 3.38
CA ILE A 147 -14.31 18.57 2.84
C ILE A 147 -15.80 18.39 2.65
N ARG A 148 -16.22 18.22 1.40
CA ARG A 148 -17.64 18.01 1.06
C ARG A 148 -18.02 16.55 1.25
N VAL A 149 -17.15 15.65 0.87
CA VAL A 149 -17.43 14.22 0.85
C VAL A 149 -16.14 13.42 0.91
N PHE A 150 -16.22 12.27 1.58
CA PHE A 150 -15.18 11.26 1.58
C PHE A 150 -15.61 10.07 0.73
N TRP A 151 -14.76 9.65 -0.20
CA TRP A 151 -14.99 8.51 -1.09
C TRP A 151 -14.03 7.37 -0.79
N ILE A 152 -14.53 6.16 -1.00
CA ILE A 152 -13.74 4.93 -1.05
C ILE A 152 -14.06 4.26 -2.38
N ARG A 153 -13.02 4.14 -3.21
CA ARG A 153 -13.08 3.42 -4.47
C ARG A 153 -12.48 2.04 -4.29
N ILE A 154 -13.25 1.02 -4.67
CA ILE A 154 -12.84 -0.37 -4.68
C ILE A 154 -12.46 -0.74 -6.10
N VAL A 155 -11.18 -1.06 -6.31
CA VAL A 155 -10.63 -1.36 -7.64
C VAL A 155 -11.23 -2.64 -8.23
N GLU A 156 -11.23 -2.75 -9.56
CA GLU A 156 -11.87 -3.84 -10.30
C GLU A 156 -11.19 -5.21 -10.12
N ASP A 157 -9.87 -5.20 -9.90
CA ASP A 157 -9.03 -6.41 -9.87
C ASP A 157 -9.10 -7.18 -8.54
N TRP A 158 -9.82 -6.66 -7.55
CA TRP A 158 -9.99 -7.31 -6.25
C TRP A 158 -11.08 -8.37 -6.26
N GLU A 159 -10.66 -9.63 -6.09
CA GLU A 159 -11.51 -10.83 -5.96
C GLU A 159 -12.46 -11.03 -7.16
N LYS A 160 -12.09 -11.91 -8.12
CA LYS A 160 -12.85 -12.27 -9.34
C LYS A 160 -13.68 -11.12 -9.96
N TYR A 161 -13.02 -10.33 -10.81
CA TYR A 161 -13.63 -9.47 -11.84
C TYR A 161 -14.93 -8.78 -11.39
N GLY A 162 -14.80 -7.85 -10.46
CA GLY A 162 -15.86 -6.89 -10.14
C GLY A 162 -15.72 -5.66 -11.01
N GLN A 163 -16.81 -4.93 -11.25
CA GLN A 163 -16.69 -3.55 -11.73
C GLN A 163 -16.04 -2.70 -10.64
N GLU A 164 -15.35 -1.63 -11.03
CA GLU A 164 -14.97 -0.58 -10.09
C GLU A 164 -16.23 -0.07 -9.37
N GLN A 165 -16.16 0.10 -8.05
CA GLN A 165 -17.28 0.61 -7.26
C GLN A 165 -16.81 1.79 -6.40
N ILE A 166 -17.62 2.85 -6.37
CA ILE A 166 -17.33 4.05 -5.59
C ILE A 166 -18.39 4.19 -4.51
N PHE A 167 -17.93 4.36 -3.27
CA PHE A 167 -18.77 4.56 -2.10
C PHE A 167 -18.50 5.94 -1.54
N ALA A 168 -19.54 6.72 -1.28
CA ALA A 168 -19.44 8.09 -0.82
C ALA A 168 -20.15 8.31 0.52
N ASN A 169 -19.51 9.07 1.41
CA ASN A 169 -20.08 9.47 2.69
C ASN A 169 -19.90 10.98 2.89
N GLU A 170 -21.01 11.72 2.84
CA GLU A 170 -21.06 13.19 3.02
C GLU A 170 -21.04 13.59 4.50
N SER A 171 -21.28 12.64 5.42
CA SER A 171 -21.20 12.89 6.87
C SER A 171 -19.76 12.86 7.39
N LEU A 172 -18.86 12.17 6.68
CA LEU A 172 -17.42 12.19 6.95
C LEU A 172 -16.78 13.41 6.26
N ASN A 173 -17.05 14.59 6.81
CA ASN A 173 -16.74 15.89 6.21
C ASN A 173 -15.78 16.75 7.04
N THR A 174 -15.14 16.17 8.05
CA THR A 174 -14.06 16.83 8.80
C THR A 174 -12.83 15.93 8.87
N PRO A 175 -11.62 16.50 8.97
CA PRO A 175 -10.39 15.71 9.10
C PRO A 175 -10.45 14.71 10.25
N GLN A 176 -10.98 15.13 11.40
CA GLN A 176 -11.09 14.27 12.58
C GLN A 176 -12.00 13.07 12.34
N LEU A 177 -13.20 13.27 11.78
CA LEU A 177 -14.14 12.18 11.49
C LEU A 177 -13.55 11.17 10.49
N ILE A 178 -12.87 11.66 9.46
CA ILE A 178 -12.22 10.81 8.45
C ILE A 178 -11.09 10.00 9.08
N LEU A 179 -10.23 10.64 9.88
CA LEU A 179 -9.12 9.95 10.54
C LEU A 179 -9.60 8.93 11.58
N ASP A 180 -10.64 9.23 12.33
CA ASP A 180 -11.23 8.30 13.28
C ASP A 180 -11.83 7.09 12.57
N PHE A 181 -12.50 7.29 11.43
CA PHE A 181 -12.98 6.20 10.57
C PHE A 181 -11.80 5.33 10.07
N ILE A 182 -10.77 5.93 9.47
CA ILE A 182 -9.62 5.18 8.94
C ILE A 182 -8.91 4.39 10.05
N LYS A 183 -8.75 4.98 11.25
CA LYS A 183 -8.13 4.32 12.40
C LYS A 183 -9.01 3.20 12.95
N GLY A 184 -10.31 3.44 13.11
CA GLY A 184 -11.28 2.46 13.57
C GLY A 184 -11.38 1.22 12.68
N HIS A 185 -11.14 1.40 11.38
CA HIS A 185 -11.18 0.32 10.38
C HIS A 185 -9.82 0.07 9.70
N SER A 186 -8.70 0.29 10.40
CA SER A 186 -7.36 0.28 9.80
C SER A 186 -7.01 -1.01 9.05
N ILE A 187 -7.44 -2.18 9.54
CA ILE A 187 -7.22 -3.48 8.88
C ILE A 187 -7.93 -3.55 7.52
N ASP A 188 -9.16 -3.04 7.45
CA ASP A 188 -10.03 -3.17 6.28
C ASP A 188 -9.80 -2.04 5.26
N ILE A 189 -9.41 -0.85 5.74
CA ILE A 189 -9.26 0.38 4.96
C ILE A 189 -7.80 0.68 4.63
N LEU A 190 -6.96 0.87 5.64
CA LEU A 190 -5.57 1.30 5.42
C LEU A 190 -4.70 0.13 4.92
N GLN A 191 -4.83 -1.05 5.53
CA GLN A 191 -4.06 -2.26 5.24
C GLN A 191 -4.67 -3.11 4.09
N ASN A 192 -5.37 -2.45 3.18
CA ASN A 192 -5.98 -3.05 2.02
C ASN A 192 -5.48 -2.34 0.75
N GLY A 193 -4.68 -3.05 -0.04
CA GLY A 193 -4.13 -2.55 -1.30
C GLY A 193 -5.17 -2.32 -2.38
N HIS A 194 -6.43 -2.71 -2.20
CA HIS A 194 -7.46 -2.62 -3.24
C HIS A 194 -8.38 -1.40 -3.10
N LEU A 195 -7.97 -0.40 -2.31
CA LEU A 195 -8.78 0.76 -1.99
C LEU A 195 -8.03 2.06 -2.29
N VAL A 196 -8.73 2.97 -2.96
CA VAL A 196 -8.36 4.39 -3.01
C VAL A 196 -9.29 5.17 -2.08
N LEU A 197 -8.70 6.02 -1.23
CA LEU A 197 -9.45 6.90 -0.35
C LEU A 197 -9.36 8.32 -0.91
N THR A 198 -10.46 9.05 -1.01
CA THR A 198 -10.47 10.41 -1.57
C THR A 198 -11.22 11.35 -0.66
N CYS A 199 -10.59 12.46 -0.29
CA CYS A 199 -11.26 13.61 0.30
C CYS A 199 -11.50 14.66 -0.79
N PHE A 200 -12.75 15.01 -1.06
CA PHE A 200 -13.09 16.03 -2.04
C PHE A 200 -13.40 17.38 -1.39
N SER A 201 -12.80 18.43 -1.92
CA SER A 201 -13.08 19.83 -1.58
C SER A 201 -13.62 20.56 -2.81
N ASP A 202 -14.69 21.34 -2.64
CA ASP A 202 -15.20 22.19 -3.74
C ASP A 202 -14.17 23.29 -4.13
N VAL A 203 -13.25 23.66 -3.23
CA VAL A 203 -12.20 24.65 -3.52
C VAL A 203 -11.19 24.04 -4.49
N GLY A 204 -11.05 24.66 -5.67
CA GLY A 204 -10.20 24.15 -6.75
C GLY A 204 -10.66 22.81 -7.33
N ALA A 205 -11.87 22.34 -6.99
CA ALA A 205 -12.31 20.96 -7.22
C ALA A 205 -11.24 19.94 -6.77
N THR A 206 -10.69 20.15 -5.56
CA THR A 206 -9.52 19.40 -5.09
C THR A 206 -9.90 17.99 -4.67
N ASN A 207 -9.22 16.99 -5.23
CA ASN A 207 -9.22 15.62 -4.74
C ASN A 207 -7.89 15.36 -4.01
N LEU A 208 -7.93 15.02 -2.73
CA LEU A 208 -6.79 14.48 -2.00
C LEU A 208 -6.97 12.98 -1.84
N ASN A 209 -6.13 12.20 -2.50
CA ASN A 209 -6.19 10.76 -2.61
C ASN A 209 -5.10 10.09 -1.75
N LEU A 210 -5.45 9.00 -1.07
CA LEU A 210 -4.51 7.94 -0.74
C LEU A 210 -4.72 6.82 -1.75
N SER A 211 -3.77 6.61 -2.65
CA SER A 211 -3.89 5.62 -3.72
C SER A 211 -3.88 4.18 -3.19
N ASP A 212 -4.37 3.28 -4.03
CA ASP A 212 -4.29 1.83 -3.87
C ASP A 212 -2.83 1.36 -3.83
N HIS A 213 -1.96 2.06 -4.57
CA HIS A 213 -0.50 1.97 -4.53
C HIS A 213 0.17 2.66 -3.33
N LYS A 214 -0.60 3.22 -2.41
CA LYS A 214 -0.16 3.78 -1.11
C LYS A 214 0.78 4.98 -1.18
N TYR A 215 0.66 5.78 -2.23
CA TYR A 215 1.18 7.16 -2.26
C TYR A 215 0.04 8.16 -2.11
N ILE A 216 0.38 9.40 -1.76
CA ILE A 216 -0.59 10.49 -1.62
C ILE A 216 -0.60 11.30 -2.91
N GLU A 217 -1.78 11.62 -3.42
CA GLU A 217 -1.95 12.43 -4.63
C GLU A 217 -2.94 13.55 -4.36
N ALA A 218 -2.68 14.76 -4.83
CA ALA A 218 -3.61 15.87 -4.75
C ALA A 218 -3.79 16.49 -6.14
N LEU A 219 -5.01 16.38 -6.67
CA LEU A 219 -5.42 16.95 -7.95
C LEU A 219 -6.23 18.22 -7.67
N SER A 220 -5.80 19.36 -8.20
CA SER A 220 -6.49 20.65 -7.96
C SER A 220 -6.28 21.66 -9.08
N TYR A 221 -7.28 22.51 -9.32
CA TYR A 221 -7.11 23.73 -10.12
C TYR A 221 -6.66 24.94 -9.26
N ASP A 222 -6.63 24.80 -7.94
CA ASP A 222 -6.26 25.87 -7.01
C ASP A 222 -4.77 25.76 -6.62
N LYS A 223 -3.99 26.75 -7.06
CA LYS A 223 -2.55 26.84 -6.79
C LYS A 223 -2.23 27.06 -5.32
N ASP A 224 -3.07 27.77 -4.59
CA ASP A 224 -2.83 28.10 -3.18
C ASP A 224 -3.05 26.87 -2.31
N VAL A 225 -4.02 26.01 -2.65
CA VAL A 225 -4.20 24.71 -2.01
C VAL A 225 -2.95 23.85 -2.21
N ILE A 226 -2.50 23.65 -3.45
CA ILE A 226 -1.30 22.83 -3.73
C ILE A 226 -0.05 23.39 -3.06
N ALA A 227 0.15 24.71 -3.09
CA ALA A 227 1.28 25.36 -2.43
C ALA A 227 1.30 25.09 -0.92
N LYS A 228 0.15 25.13 -0.24
CA LYS A 228 0.05 24.79 1.19
C LYS A 228 0.41 23.33 1.48
N LEU A 229 -0.06 22.40 0.65
CA LEU A 229 0.28 20.98 0.77
C LEU A 229 1.79 20.75 0.60
N CYS A 230 2.41 21.40 -0.40
CA CYS A 230 3.85 21.31 -0.63
C CYS A 230 4.67 21.89 0.53
N LEU A 231 4.27 23.06 1.05
CA LEU A 231 4.93 23.67 2.22
C LEU A 231 4.89 22.73 3.42
N HIS A 232 3.74 22.11 3.69
CA HIS A 232 3.61 21.15 4.79
C HIS A 232 4.46 19.90 4.59
N LEU A 233 4.56 19.36 3.37
CA LEU A 233 5.45 18.24 3.08
C LEU A 233 6.92 18.60 3.37
N ASN A 234 7.36 19.81 3.00
CA ASN A 234 8.70 20.29 3.35
C ASN A 234 8.89 20.42 4.87
N ASP A 235 7.89 20.93 5.60
CA ASP A 235 7.93 21.06 7.06
C ASP A 235 7.99 19.68 7.75
N CYS A 236 7.45 18.64 7.12
CA CYS A 236 7.60 17.24 7.54
C CYS A 236 8.96 16.62 7.14
N GLY A 237 9.85 17.37 6.48
CA GLY A 237 11.15 16.88 6.02
C GLY A 237 11.11 16.08 4.71
N ILE A 238 9.98 16.10 4.00
CA ILE A 238 9.82 15.42 2.71
C ILE A 238 10.17 16.42 1.62
N GLY A 239 11.32 16.21 0.99
CA GLY A 239 11.86 17.10 -0.04
C GLY A 239 11.17 16.94 -1.39
N LYS A 240 11.26 17.99 -2.21
CA LYS A 240 10.90 17.90 -3.62
C LYS A 240 11.91 17.02 -4.37
N LEU A 241 11.42 16.14 -5.22
CA LEU A 241 12.21 15.40 -6.19
C LEU A 241 11.80 15.79 -7.61
N ASP A 242 12.78 16.03 -8.49
CA ASP A 242 12.50 16.32 -9.90
C ASP A 242 12.05 15.05 -10.63
N ASP A 243 12.73 13.93 -10.37
CA ASP A 243 12.40 12.59 -10.87
C ASP A 243 11.82 11.75 -9.70
N LEU A 244 10.54 11.95 -9.40
CA LEU A 244 9.83 11.16 -8.39
C LEU A 244 9.38 9.82 -8.99
N LEU A 245 9.90 8.72 -8.46
CA LEU A 245 9.44 7.38 -8.80
C LEU A 245 8.35 6.90 -7.84
N THR A 246 7.32 6.31 -8.41
CA THR A 246 6.23 5.61 -7.74
C THR A 246 6.18 4.17 -8.22
N ILE A 247 5.33 3.35 -7.60
CA ILE A 247 5.16 1.97 -8.07
C ILE A 247 4.51 1.86 -9.46
N ASN A 248 3.87 2.94 -9.94
CA ASN A 248 3.33 3.01 -11.29
C ASN A 248 4.40 3.08 -12.37
N ASP A 249 5.64 3.41 -12.00
CA ASP A 249 6.75 3.60 -12.92
C ASP A 249 7.38 2.27 -13.31
N ARG A 250 6.53 1.35 -13.82
CA ARG A 250 6.90 0.03 -14.37
C ARG A 250 7.60 -0.89 -13.37
N ILE A 251 7.25 -0.76 -12.10
CA ILE A 251 7.65 -1.68 -11.03
C ILE A 251 6.56 -2.75 -10.91
N HIS A 252 6.87 -4.00 -11.24
CA HIS A 252 5.91 -5.10 -11.09
C HIS A 252 5.60 -5.35 -9.62
N HIS A 253 4.31 -5.46 -9.29
CA HIS A 253 3.87 -5.59 -7.92
C HIS A 253 2.51 -6.27 -7.81
N TRP A 254 2.13 -6.56 -6.56
CA TRP A 254 0.84 -7.14 -6.23
C TRP A 254 0.15 -6.37 -5.13
N HIS A 255 -1.16 -6.26 -5.27
CA HIS A 255 -2.04 -5.78 -4.24
C HIS A 255 -2.45 -6.93 -3.33
N TYR A 256 -2.58 -6.62 -2.04
CA TYR A 256 -3.07 -7.56 -1.06
C TYR A 256 -3.78 -6.85 0.09
N ARG A 257 -4.56 -7.63 0.86
CA ARG A 257 -5.20 -7.18 2.09
C ARG A 257 -4.67 -7.92 3.30
N HIS A 258 -4.89 -7.38 4.49
CA HIS A 258 -4.58 -8.08 5.73
C HIS A 258 -5.38 -9.40 5.85
N PRO A 259 -4.80 -10.50 6.40
CA PRO A 259 -5.52 -11.77 6.53
C PRO A 259 -6.79 -11.71 7.35
N ALA A 260 -6.78 -10.89 8.41
CA ALA A 260 -7.96 -10.62 9.22
C ALA A 260 -8.90 -9.57 8.61
N GLY A 261 -8.54 -8.98 7.47
CA GLY A 261 -9.39 -8.02 6.76
C GLY A 261 -10.54 -8.72 6.04
N LYS A 262 -11.60 -7.96 5.78
CA LYS A 262 -12.79 -8.42 5.06
C LYS A 262 -12.48 -8.72 3.60
N GLY A 263 -13.19 -9.70 3.04
CA GLY A 263 -13.29 -9.85 1.58
C GLY A 263 -14.13 -8.73 0.97
N ARG A 264 -14.23 -8.68 -0.35
CA ARG A 264 -14.90 -7.58 -1.07
C ARG A 264 -16.35 -7.38 -0.61
N THR A 265 -17.14 -8.45 -0.59
CA THR A 265 -18.57 -8.40 -0.20
C THR A 265 -18.76 -7.93 1.23
N ASP A 266 -17.97 -8.44 2.17
CA ASP A 266 -18.07 -8.06 3.58
C ASP A 266 -17.62 -6.62 3.81
N LEU A 267 -16.63 -6.14 3.04
CA LEU A 267 -16.23 -4.74 3.07
C LEU A 267 -17.36 -3.83 2.58
N ILE A 268 -18.01 -4.16 1.45
CA ILE A 268 -19.14 -3.39 0.93
C ILE A 268 -20.26 -3.27 1.97
N ASN A 269 -20.63 -4.40 2.60
CA ASN A 269 -21.63 -4.40 3.66
C ASN A 269 -21.21 -3.52 4.85
N MET A 270 -19.93 -3.55 5.23
CA MET A 270 -19.39 -2.68 6.28
C MET A 270 -19.49 -1.22 5.89
N LEU A 271 -19.07 -0.83 4.68
CA LEU A 271 -19.16 0.56 4.20
C LEU A 271 -20.59 1.07 4.22
N GLN A 272 -21.55 0.27 3.77
CA GLN A 272 -22.98 0.62 3.81
C GLN A 272 -23.49 0.83 5.23
N ASN A 273 -23.08 0.00 6.19
CA ASN A 273 -23.42 0.15 7.60
C ASN A 273 -22.80 1.40 8.23
N GLU A 274 -21.62 1.81 7.77
CA GLU A 274 -20.94 3.05 8.16
C GLU A 274 -21.51 4.29 7.43
N GLY A 275 -22.61 4.13 6.68
CA GLY A 275 -23.33 5.23 6.04
C GLY A 275 -22.80 5.65 4.68
N PHE A 276 -21.89 4.86 4.07
CA PHE A 276 -21.50 5.09 2.68
C PHE A 276 -22.59 4.64 1.71
N VAL A 277 -22.79 5.41 0.66
CA VAL A 277 -23.74 5.13 -0.42
C VAL A 277 -22.98 4.88 -1.72
N GLU A 278 -23.32 3.80 -2.42
CA GLU A 278 -22.74 3.51 -3.73
C GLU A 278 -23.11 4.59 -4.75
N ARG A 279 -22.12 5.04 -5.52
CA ARG A 279 -22.26 6.04 -6.58
C ARG A 279 -21.85 5.41 -7.89
N PHE A 280 -22.65 5.64 -8.92
CA PHE A 280 -22.32 5.30 -10.30
C PHE A 280 -21.71 6.56 -10.94
N LEU A 281 -20.58 6.38 -11.62
CA LEU A 281 -20.01 7.39 -12.51
C LEU A 281 -20.77 7.44 -13.83
#